data_AF-D4TW74-F1
#
_entry.id   AF-D4TW74-F1
#
_cell.length_a   1.000
_cell.length_b   1.000
_cell.length_c   1.000
_cell.angle_alpha   90.00
_cell.angle_beta   90.00
_cell.angle_gamma   90.00
#
_symmetry.space_group_name_H-M   'P 1'
#
loop_
_entity.id
_entity.type
_entity.pdbx_description
1 polymer ?
#
loop_
_entity_poly.entity_id
_entity_poly.type
_entity_poly.pdbx_seq_one_letter_code
_entity_poly.pdbx_strand_id
1 'polypeptide(L)'
;MSGHDLVFYEAAANYVMDDIDRASSKLRERSTEMSDLVEAGLAEWTDSSEARQAQKECAQRLNDRAEELAAALDSLKQAFEEIRKAGVNAETLAFAAVD
;
A
#
# COMPACT_ATOMS: atom_id res chain seq x y z
N MET A 1 18.17 -7.37 -39.55
CA MET A 1 17.88 -7.67 -38.13
C MET A 1 16.66 -6.85 -37.74
N SER A 2 15.55 -7.51 -37.43
CA SER A 2 14.35 -6.88 -36.88
C SER A 2 14.48 -7.03 -35.37
N GLY A 3 14.70 -5.99 -34.56
CA GLY A 3 14.00 -4.71 -34.56
C GLY A 3 13.12 -4.55 -33.32
N HIS A 4 13.51 -5.16 -32.20
CA HIS A 4 12.93 -4.91 -30.87
C HIS A 4 14.02 -5.11 -29.83
N ASP A 5 14.76 -4.05 -29.52
CA ASP A 5 15.50 -3.99 -28.25
C ASP A 5 14.46 -4.12 -27.13
N LEU A 6 14.70 -5.03 -26.20
CA LEU A 6 13.85 -5.15 -25.02
C LEU A 6 14.15 -3.94 -24.12
N VAL A 7 13.25 -2.95 -24.13
CA VAL A 7 13.36 -1.76 -23.29
C VAL A 7 12.41 -1.92 -22.10
N PHE A 8 12.96 -1.94 -20.88
CA PHE A 8 12.16 -1.99 -19.68
C PHE A 8 11.85 -0.56 -19.17
N TYR A 9 10.57 -0.28 -18.93
CA TYR A 9 10.11 1.05 -18.47
C TYR A 9 10.31 1.24 -16.96
N GLU A 10 11.56 1.30 -16.50
CA GLU A 10 11.90 1.42 -15.08
C GLU A 10 11.25 2.65 -14.41
N ALA A 11 11.21 3.79 -15.10
CA ALA A 11 10.59 5.01 -14.57
C ALA A 11 9.10 4.81 -14.24
N ALA A 12 8.36 4.08 -15.09
CA ALA A 12 6.95 3.80 -14.85
C ALA A 12 6.76 2.87 -13.64
N ALA A 13 7.63 1.86 -13.49
CA ALA A 13 7.62 0.99 -12.31
C ALA A 13 7.89 1.77 -11.02
N ASN A 14 8.84 2.72 -11.04
CA ASN A 14 9.13 3.57 -9.88
C ASN A 14 7.93 4.46 -9.51
N TYR A 15 7.29 5.11 -10.48
CA TYR A 15 6.10 5.92 -10.20
C TYR A 15 4.96 5.12 -9.55
N VAL A 16 4.72 3.89 -10.04
CA VAL A 16 3.69 3.02 -9.46
C VAL A 16 4.04 2.64 -8.02
N MET A 17 5.30 2.28 -7.74
CA MET A 17 5.75 1.95 -6.38
C MET A 17 5.61 3.15 -5.43
N ASP A 18 5.94 4.37 -5.88
CA ASP A 18 5.80 5.59 -5.10
C ASP A 18 4.32 5.91 -4.78
N ASP A 19 3.43 5.70 -5.74
CA ASP A 19 1.99 5.90 -5.53
C ASP A 19 1.39 4.85 -4.59
N ILE A 20 1.84 3.60 -4.67
CA ILE A 20 1.44 2.52 -3.73
C ILE A 20 1.91 2.86 -2.32
N ASP A 21 3.17 3.26 -2.15
CA ASP A 21 3.76 3.64 -0.87
C ASP A 21 3.00 4.79 -0.21
N ARG A 22 2.64 5.80 -1.02
CA ARG A 22 1.82 6.93 -0.58
C ARG A 22 0.41 6.50 -0.18
N ALA A 23 -0.22 5.60 -0.94
CA ALA A 23 -1.56 5.11 -0.64
C ALA A 23 -1.60 4.30 0.67
N SER A 24 -0.62 3.41 0.86
CA SER A 24 -0.44 2.62 2.08
C SER A 24 -0.24 3.52 3.30
N SER A 25 0.66 4.50 3.20
CA SER A 25 0.92 5.47 4.27
C SER A 25 -0.33 6.28 4.63
N LYS A 26 -1.07 6.77 3.63
CA LYS A 26 -2.31 7.55 3.85
C LYS A 26 -3.41 6.72 4.50
N LEU A 27 -3.53 5.43 4.18
CA LEU A 27 -4.52 4.57 4.83
C LEU A 27 -4.27 4.46 6.34
N ARG A 28 -3.01 4.28 6.74
CA ARG A 28 -2.61 4.20 8.14
C ARG A 28 -2.84 5.52 8.87
N GLU A 29 -2.40 6.63 8.28
CA GLU A 29 -2.66 7.98 8.81
C GLU A 29 -4.15 8.22 9.05
N ARG A 30 -4.98 7.94 8.04
CA ARG A 30 -6.43 8.15 8.12
C ARG A 30 -7.12 7.21 9.10
N SER A 31 -6.61 6.00 9.29
CA SER A 31 -7.09 5.06 10.31
C SER A 31 -6.80 5.57 11.72
N THR A 32 -5.60 6.14 11.96
CA THR A 32 -5.28 6.81 13.22
C THR A 32 -6.19 8.02 13.46
N GLU A 33 -6.34 8.91 12.47
CA GLU A 33 -7.26 10.05 12.58
C GLU A 33 -8.69 9.62 12.91
N MET A 34 -9.20 8.58 12.25
CA MET A 34 -10.54 8.05 12.50
C MET A 34 -10.68 7.49 13.93
N SER A 35 -9.65 6.81 14.43
CA SER A 35 -9.62 6.28 15.80
C SER A 35 -9.74 7.39 16.83
N ASP A 36 -8.97 8.46 16.64
CA ASP A 36 -8.98 9.63 17.53
C ASP A 36 -10.35 10.32 17.51
N LEU A 37 -10.96 10.46 16.32
CA LEU A 37 -12.30 11.02 16.17
C LEU A 37 -13.37 10.16 16.85
N VAL A 38 -13.28 8.83 16.77
CA VAL A 38 -14.20 7.93 17.46
C VAL A 38 -14.03 8.06 18.97
N GLU A 39 -12.81 8.04 19.50
CA GLU A 39 -12.62 8.16 20.96
C GLU A 39 -13.11 9.51 21.48
N ALA A 40 -12.85 10.60 20.74
CA ALA A 40 -13.37 11.93 21.07
C ALA A 40 -14.91 11.97 21.04
N GLY A 41 -15.55 11.38 20.02
CA GLY A 41 -17.00 11.32 19.89
C GLY A 41 -17.68 10.46 20.97
N LEU A 42 -16.95 9.52 21.55
CA LEU A 42 -17.43 8.66 22.62
C LEU A 42 -17.13 9.18 24.02
N ALA A 43 -16.35 10.26 24.18
CA ALA A 43 -15.84 10.70 25.48
C ALA A 43 -16.91 10.90 26.56
N GLU A 44 -18.08 11.44 26.18
CA GLU A 44 -19.19 11.73 27.10
C GLU A 44 -20.15 10.54 27.31
N TRP A 45 -19.96 9.44 26.59
CA TRP A 45 -20.84 8.28 26.69
C TRP A 45 -20.53 7.50 27.97
N THR A 46 -21.54 6.91 28.60
CA THR A 46 -21.29 6.03 29.74
C THR A 46 -20.40 4.86 29.32
N ASP A 47 -19.30 4.65 30.04
CA ASP A 47 -18.29 3.63 29.72
C ASP A 47 -18.88 2.21 29.61
N SER A 48 -19.83 1.88 30.47
CA SER A 48 -20.51 0.57 30.48
C SER A 48 -21.65 0.45 29.47
N SER A 49 -21.94 1.49 28.68
CA SER A 49 -23.02 1.42 27.71
C SER A 49 -22.67 0.46 26.57
N GLU A 50 -23.59 -0.45 26.26
CA GLU A 50 -23.47 -1.39 25.15
C GLU A 50 -23.23 -0.66 23.82
N ALA A 51 -23.87 0.50 23.64
CA ALA A 51 -23.70 1.33 22.45
C ALA A 51 -22.26 1.87 22.31
N ARG A 52 -21.61 2.30 23.40
CA ARG A 52 -20.21 2.74 23.37
C ARG A 52 -19.29 1.57 23.02
N GLN A 53 -19.51 0.41 23.61
CA GLN A 53 -18.69 -0.79 23.34
C GLN A 53 -18.83 -1.25 21.89
N ALA A 54 -20.07 -1.32 21.38
CA ALA A 54 -20.33 -1.66 19.99
C ALA A 54 -19.67 -0.69 19.00
N GLN A 55 -19.63 0.61 19.32
CA GLN A 55 -18.94 1.60 18.51
C GLN A 55 -17.42 1.43 18.54
N LYS A 56 -16.83 1.13 19.71
CA LYS A 56 -15.39 0.82 19.84
C LYS A 56 -14.99 -0.41 19.04
N GLU A 57 -15.77 -1.49 19.13
CA GLU A 57 -15.54 -2.68 18.33
C GLU A 57 -15.68 -2.42 16.82
N CYS A 58 -16.65 -1.59 16.42
CA CYS A 58 -16.81 -1.19 15.03
C CYS A 58 -15.60 -0.43 14.51
N ALA A 59 -15.10 0.54 15.28
CA ALA A 59 -13.91 1.30 14.95
C ALA A 59 -12.67 0.40 14.87
N GLN A 60 -12.50 -0.52 15.81
CA GLN A 60 -11.40 -1.49 15.78
C GLN A 60 -11.44 -2.33 14.49
N ARG A 61 -12.60 -2.87 14.12
CA ARG A 61 -12.75 -3.63 12.87
C ARG A 61 -12.42 -2.81 11.62
N LEU A 62 -12.70 -1.50 11.63
CA LEU A 62 -12.34 -0.62 10.52
C LEU A 62 -10.83 -0.39 10.47
N ASN A 63 -10.17 -0.23 11.62
CA ASN A 63 -8.72 -0.09 11.68
C ASN A 63 -8.00 -1.35 11.21
N ASP A 64 -8.46 -2.52 11.67
CA ASP A 64 -7.90 -3.81 11.26
C ASP A 64 -7.97 -3.95 9.73
N ARG A 65 -9.12 -3.60 9.12
CA ARG A 65 -9.29 -3.59 7.66
C ARG A 65 -8.41 -2.58 6.94
N ALA A 66 -8.21 -1.40 7.52
CA ALA A 66 -7.33 -0.38 6.95
C ALA A 66 -5.87 -0.86 6.94
N GLU A 67 -5.43 -1.51 8.02
CA GLU A 67 -4.09 -2.10 8.11
C GLU A 67 -3.93 -3.29 7.15
N GLU A 68 -4.93 -4.17 7.05
CA GLU A 68 -4.92 -5.27 6.07
C GLU A 68 -4.76 -4.75 4.63
N LEU A 69 -5.47 -3.68 4.26
CA LEU A 69 -5.35 -3.06 2.95
C LEU A 69 -3.98 -2.40 2.74
N ALA A 70 -3.46 -1.71 3.76
CA ALA A 70 -2.13 -1.10 3.70
C ALA A 70 -1.03 -2.17 3.54
N ALA A 71 -1.12 -3.29 4.26
CA ALA A 71 -0.20 -4.41 4.12
C ALA A 71 -0.29 -5.10 2.75
N ALA A 72 -1.50 -5.18 2.16
CA ALA A 72 -1.67 -5.68 0.80
C ALA A 72 -1.02 -4.75 -0.24
N LEU A 73 -1.08 -3.44 -0.04
CA LEU A 73 -0.37 -2.46 -0.86
C LEU A 73 1.15 -2.59 -0.70
N ASP A 74 1.66 -2.77 0.52
CA ASP A 74 3.08 -3.00 0.75
C ASP A 74 3.57 -4.27 0.02
N SER A 75 2.77 -5.33 0.03
CA SER A 75 3.04 -6.57 -0.71
C SER A 75 3.02 -6.34 -2.23
N LEU A 76 2.09 -5.52 -2.73
CA LEU A 76 2.04 -5.15 -4.14
C LEU A 76 3.30 -4.36 -4.55
N LYS A 77 3.75 -3.42 -3.73
CA LYS A 77 4.99 -2.67 -3.95
C LYS A 77 6.18 -3.63 -4.07
N GLN A 78 6.30 -4.60 -3.16
CA GLN A 78 7.36 -5.60 -3.21
C GLN A 78 7.33 -6.41 -4.52
N ALA A 79 6.15 -6.81 -5.00
CA ALA A 79 6.02 -7.48 -6.29
C ALA A 79 6.49 -6.59 -7.46
N PHE A 80 6.19 -5.29 -7.42
CA PHE A 80 6.71 -4.34 -8.42
C PHE A 80 8.24 -4.18 -8.35
N GLU A 81 8.85 -4.25 -7.16
CA GLU A 81 10.31 -4.25 -7.03
C GLU A 81 10.94 -5.48 -7.69
N GLU A 82 10.31 -6.66 -7.58
CA GLU A 82 10.74 -7.88 -8.25
C GLU A 82 10.61 -7.77 -9.77
N ILE A 83 9.48 -7.24 -10.26
CA ILE A 83 9.28 -6.96 -11.69
C ILE A 83 10.34 -5.99 -12.20
N ARG A 84 10.65 -4.93 -11.45
CA ARG A 84 11.69 -3.95 -11.81
C ARG A 84 13.06 -4.61 -11.95
N LYS A 85 13.46 -5.43 -10.96
CA LYS A 85 14.75 -6.15 -10.99
C LYS A 85 14.82 -7.11 -12.18
N ALA A 86 13.74 -7.87 -12.43
CA ALA A 86 13.68 -8.80 -13.55
C ALA A 86 13.75 -8.08 -14.91
N GLY A 87 13.04 -6.96 -15.04
CA GLY A 87 13.02 -6.13 -16.24
C GLY A 87 14.40 -5.56 -16.60
N VAL A 88 15.06 -4.92 -15.63
CA VAL A 88 16.43 -4.37 -15.81
C VAL A 88 17.43 -5.47 -16.17
N ASN A 89 17.33 -6.64 -15.52
CA ASN A 89 18.21 -7.78 -15.83
C ASN A 89 17.97 -8.32 -17.26
N ALA A 90 16.71 -8.43 -17.69
CA ALA A 90 16.38 -8.89 -19.04
C ALA A 90 16.90 -7.92 -20.11
N GLU A 91 16.77 -6.60 -19.90
CA GLU A 91 17.32 -5.57 -20.78
C GLU A 91 18.86 -5.64 -20.85
N THR A 92 19.51 -5.83 -19.71
CA THR A 92 20.98 -5.99 -19.63
C THR A 92 21.46 -7.21 -20.42
N LEU A 93 20.78 -8.36 -20.28
CA LEU A 93 21.11 -9.58 -21.00
C LEU A 93 20.85 -9.45 -22.51
N ALA A 94 19.77 -8.76 -22.90
CA ALA A 94 19.46 -8.51 -24.29
C ALA A 94 20.55 -7.65 -24.95
N PHE A 95 21.03 -6.60 -24.26
CA PHE A 95 22.14 -5.77 -24.73
C PHE A 95 23.43 -6.59 -24.90
N ALA A 96 23.80 -7.39 -23.89
CA ALA A 96 25.02 -8.21 -23.93
C ALA A 96 25.01 -9.32 -25.00
N ALA A 97 23.85 -9.70 -25.53
CA ALA A 97 23.73 -10.70 -26.58
C ALA A 97 23.84 -10.11 -28.01
N VAL A 98 23.83 -8.77 -28.13
CA VAL A 98 23.93 -8.05 -29.40
C VAL A 98 25.35 -7.56 -29.70
N ASP A 99 26.18 -7.38 -28.65
CA ASP A 99 27.64 -7.14 -28.75
C ASP A 99 28.44 -8.40 -29.12
#